data_AF-A0A8X6W9B1-F1
#
_entry.id   AF-A0A8X6W9B1-F1
#
_cell.length_a   1.000
_cell.length_b   1.000
_cell.length_c   1.000
_cell.angle_alpha   90.00
_cell.angle_beta   90.00
_cell.angle_gamma   90.00
#
_symmetry.space_group_name_H-M   'P 1'
#
loop_
_entity.id
_entity.type
_entity.pdbx_description
1 polymer ?
#
loop_
_entity_poly.entity_id
_entity_poly.type
_entity_poly.pdbx_seq_one_letter_code
_entity_poly.pdbx_strand_id
1 'polypeptide(L)'
;MEESNLSIHTFVDASKTAYAACIFLRSESNTGSVTVQLLQARSRITPMKTITIPRLELMAATIGDRLFSSVKHALKISNIKTYFWTDSSTVFTWIIHREQWSVFVANRISEIRKLTTSEDWFHIFQLTRIQQTFYQEVVDLNNFRNASGG
;
A
#
# COMPACT_ATOMS: atom_id res chain seq x y z
N MET A 1 2.21 -30.04 6.03
CA MET A 1 1.91 -28.96 5.07
C MET A 1 2.92 -27.87 5.32
N GLU A 2 3.68 -27.45 4.32
CA GLU A 2 4.63 -26.34 4.46
C GLU A 2 3.84 -25.07 4.84
N GLU A 3 4.03 -24.57 6.06
CA GLU A 3 3.52 -23.26 6.44
C GLU A 3 4.32 -22.19 5.68
N SER A 4 3.78 -21.71 4.55
CA SER A 4 4.30 -20.52 3.90
C SER A 4 3.91 -19.28 4.70
N ASN A 5 4.87 -18.41 4.99
CA ASN A 5 4.61 -17.13 5.64
C ASN A 5 3.98 -16.18 4.63
N LEU A 6 2.71 -15.85 4.84
CA LEU A 6 1.94 -14.94 3.99
C LEU A 6 1.92 -13.53 4.58
N SER A 7 2.10 -12.54 3.72
CA SER A 7 1.86 -11.13 4.06
C SER A 7 1.22 -10.36 2.91
N ILE A 8 0.45 -9.34 3.25
CA ILE A 8 -0.20 -8.45 2.29
C ILE A 8 0.44 -7.07 2.38
N HIS A 9 0.77 -6.50 1.23
CA HIS A 9 1.45 -5.22 1.13
C HIS A 9 0.63 -4.29 0.26
N THR A 10 0.14 -3.19 0.85
CA THR A 10 -0.59 -2.12 0.17
C THR A 10 0.35 -0.95 -0.05
N PHE A 11 0.59 -0.56 -1.30
CA PHE A 11 1.38 0.61 -1.65
C PHE A 11 0.46 1.71 -2.16
N VAL A 12 0.72 2.95 -1.74
CA VAL A 12 -0.04 4.11 -2.16
C VAL A 12 0.90 5.20 -2.65
N ASP A 13 0.50 5.85 -3.74
CA ASP A 13 1.28 6.91 -4.38
C ASP A 13 0.34 7.94 -5.02
N ALA A 14 0.80 9.18 -5.11
CA ALA A 14 0.09 10.25 -5.79
C ALA A 14 1.03 11.19 -6.53
N SER A 15 0.54 11.65 -7.67
CA SER A 15 1.14 12.71 -8.48
C SER A 15 0.14 13.84 -8.69
N LYS A 16 0.55 14.86 -9.46
CA LYS A 16 -0.34 15.96 -9.85
C LYS A 16 -1.55 15.49 -10.68
N THR A 17 -1.40 14.41 -11.44
CA THR A 17 -2.40 13.98 -12.44
C THR A 17 -3.27 12.83 -11.95
N ALA A 18 -2.77 12.00 -11.05
CA ALA A 18 -3.50 10.84 -10.53
C ALA A 18 -2.98 10.41 -9.16
N TYR A 19 -3.80 9.65 -8.44
CA TYR A 19 -3.42 8.95 -7.21
C TYR A 19 -3.89 7.50 -7.27
N ALA A 20 -3.13 6.60 -6.67
CA ALA A 20 -3.30 5.16 -6.85
C ALA A 20 -2.94 4.35 -5.61
N ALA A 21 -3.45 3.11 -5.58
CA ALA A 21 -3.07 2.10 -4.63
C ALA A 21 -2.98 0.73 -5.31
N CYS A 22 -2.05 -0.11 -4.87
CA CYS A 22 -1.91 -1.50 -5.30
C CYS A 22 -1.65 -2.41 -4.10
N ILE A 23 -2.17 -3.64 -4.17
CA ILE A 23 -2.12 -4.63 -3.11
C ILE A 23 -1.46 -5.88 -3.65
N PHE A 24 -0.42 -6.33 -2.97
CA PHE A 24 0.30 -7.55 -3.29
C PHE A 24 0.16 -8.58 -2.18
N LEU A 25 0.09 -9.85 -2.57
CA LEU A 25 0.32 -10.98 -1.69
C LEU A 25 1.78 -11.40 -1.83
N ARG A 26 2.48 -11.46 -0.70
CA ARG A 26 3.80 -12.06 -0.59
C ARG A 26 3.64 -13.43 0.08
N SER A 27 4.27 -14.45 -0.48
CA SER A 27 4.39 -15.78 0.12
C SER A 27 5.85 -16.17 0.19
N GLU A 28 6.31 -16.52 1.38
CA GLU A 28 7.65 -17.01 1.63
C GLU A 28 7.58 -18.46 2.11
N SER A 29 8.18 -19.34 1.33
CA SER A 29 8.28 -20.77 1.67
C SER A 29 9.39 -21.02 2.69
N ASN A 30 9.34 -22.18 3.36
CA ASN A 30 10.37 -22.60 4.32
C ASN A 30 11.76 -22.79 3.69
N THR A 31 11.83 -22.94 2.37
CA THR A 31 13.09 -23.02 1.62
C THR A 31 13.67 -21.64 1.28
N GLY A 32 12.99 -20.56 1.68
CA GLY A 32 13.39 -19.18 1.42
C GLY A 32 12.93 -18.66 0.06
N SER A 33 12.23 -19.45 -0.75
CA SER A 33 11.65 -18.94 -2.01
C SER A 33 10.53 -17.97 -1.71
N VAL A 34 10.65 -16.76 -2.26
CA VAL A 34 9.65 -15.68 -2.15
C VAL A 34 8.89 -15.58 -3.46
N THR A 35 7.57 -15.47 -3.37
CA THR A 35 6.70 -15.16 -4.51
C THR A 35 5.83 -13.96 -4.19
N VAL A 36 5.63 -13.11 -5.18
CA VAL A 36 4.83 -11.90 -5.05
C VAL A 36 3.77 -11.86 -6.15
N GLN A 37 2.52 -11.60 -5.78
CA GLN A 37 1.41 -11.55 -6.72
C GLN A 37 0.57 -10.29 -6.49
N LEU A 38 0.28 -9.56 -7.57
CA LEU A 38 -0.67 -8.45 -7.52
C LEU A 38 -2.08 -9.01 -7.33
N LEU A 39 -2.72 -8.67 -6.21
CA LEU A 39 -4.10 -9.03 -5.92
C LEU A 39 -5.08 -8.04 -6.55
N GLN A 40 -4.83 -6.74 -6.34
CA GLN A 40 -5.71 -5.70 -6.84
C GLN A 40 -4.98 -4.35 -6.94
N ALA A 41 -5.37 -3.53 -7.92
CA ALA A 41 -4.92 -2.15 -8.04
C ALA A 41 -6.11 -1.22 -8.34
N ARG A 42 -6.00 0.04 -7.94
CA ARG A 42 -6.98 1.09 -8.21
C ARG A 42 -6.28 2.43 -8.38
N SER A 43 -6.65 3.17 -9.41
CA SER A 43 -6.20 4.55 -9.64
C SER A 43 -7.38 5.49 -9.83
N ARG A 44 -7.16 6.79 -9.62
CA ARG A 44 -8.13 7.86 -9.85
C ARG A 44 -7.42 9.08 -10.42
N ILE A 45 -8.02 9.70 -11.43
CA ILE A 45 -7.54 10.94 -12.03
C ILE A 45 -7.83 12.10 -11.07
N THR A 46 -6.87 13.00 -10.90
CA THR A 46 -7.01 14.19 -10.07
C THR A 46 -8.04 15.15 -10.70
N PRO A 47 -9.00 15.69 -9.94
CA PRO A 47 -9.92 16.71 -10.44
C PRO A 47 -9.18 17.95 -10.95
N MET A 48 -9.76 18.68 -11.92
CA MET A 48 -9.17 19.92 -12.44
C MET A 48 -9.03 21.06 -11.40
N LYS A 49 -9.67 20.93 -10.23
CA LYS A 49 -9.49 21.88 -9.12
C LYS A 49 -8.12 21.69 -8.48
N THR A 50 -7.48 22.79 -8.09
CA THR A 50 -6.18 22.78 -7.41
C THR A 50 -6.27 22.06 -6.06
N ILE A 51 -5.89 20.78 -6.03
CA ILE A 51 -5.65 20.00 -4.83
C ILE A 51 -4.13 19.93 -4.61
N THR A 52 -3.68 20.13 -3.38
CA THR A 52 -2.27 20.05 -3.05
C THR A 52 -1.77 18.60 -3.10
N ILE A 53 -0.49 18.40 -3.43
CA ILE A 53 0.13 17.07 -3.46
C ILE A 53 -0.10 16.29 -2.15
N PRO A 54 0.12 16.85 -0.94
CA PRO A 54 -0.13 16.13 0.30
C PRO A 54 -1.57 15.63 0.47
N ARG A 55 -2.56 16.38 -0.03
CA ARG A 55 -3.96 15.94 0.00
C ARG A 55 -4.21 14.82 -1.00
N LEU A 56 -3.55 14.81 -2.15
CA LEU A 56 -3.64 13.71 -3.11
C LEU A 56 -2.97 12.44 -2.58
N GLU A 57 -1.81 12.57 -1.94
CA GLU A 57 -1.13 11.45 -1.26
C GLU A 57 -2.02 10.87 -0.15
N LEU A 58 -2.67 11.72 0.66
CA LEU A 58 -3.63 11.27 1.67
C LEU A 58 -4.87 10.60 1.05
N MET A 59 -5.29 11.05 -0.13
CA MET A 59 -6.36 10.40 -0.90
C MET A 59 -5.92 9.05 -1.47
N ALA A 60 -4.65 8.89 -1.86
CA ALA A 60 -4.05 7.61 -2.21
C ALA A 60 -4.13 6.63 -1.05
N ALA A 61 -3.70 7.06 0.15
CA ALA A 61 -3.83 6.29 1.39
C ALA A 61 -5.29 5.87 1.66
N THR A 62 -6.23 6.79 1.48
CA THR A 62 -7.67 6.53 1.69
C THR A 62 -8.21 5.49 0.70
N ILE A 63 -7.83 5.55 -0.58
CA ILE A 63 -8.29 4.52 -1.54
C ILE A 63 -7.59 3.19 -1.33
N GLY A 64 -6.34 3.19 -0.84
CA GLY A 64 -5.61 1.99 -0.45
C GLY A 64 -6.31 1.25 0.68
N ASP A 65 -6.70 1.97 1.74
CA ASP A 65 -7.47 1.43 2.86
C ASP A 65 -8.79 0.78 2.40
N ARG A 66 -9.55 1.47 1.55
CA ARG A 66 -10.80 0.93 0.97
C ARG A 66 -10.57 -0.28 0.06
N LEU A 67 -9.50 -0.25 -0.73
CA LEU A 67 -9.12 -1.35 -1.62
C LEU A 67 -8.77 -2.58 -0.78
N PHE A 68 -8.00 -2.39 0.29
CA PHE A 68 -7.66 -3.44 1.23
C PHE A 68 -8.87 -4.01 1.94
N SER A 69 -9.82 -3.16 2.38
CA SER A 69 -11.09 -3.61 2.95
C SER A 69 -11.83 -4.55 1.99
N SER A 70 -11.85 -4.23 0.70
CA SER A 70 -12.50 -5.04 -0.33
C SER A 70 -11.80 -6.40 -0.48
N VAL A 71 -10.46 -6.41 -0.56
CA VAL A 71 -9.66 -7.65 -0.64
C VAL A 71 -9.82 -8.50 0.62
N LYS A 72 -9.76 -7.88 1.81
CA LYS A 72 -9.92 -8.56 3.10
C LYS A 72 -11.24 -9.30 3.18
N HIS A 73 -12.34 -8.68 2.76
CA HIS A 73 -13.65 -9.31 2.72
C HIS A 73 -13.73 -10.42 1.66
N ALA A 74 -13.27 -10.16 0.44
CA ALA A 74 -13.34 -11.12 -0.67
C ALA A 74 -12.56 -12.40 -0.39
N LEU A 75 -11.37 -12.28 0.22
CA LEU A 75 -10.48 -13.40 0.53
C LEU A 75 -10.65 -13.94 1.96
N LYS A 76 -11.61 -13.41 2.74
CA LYS A 76 -11.88 -13.79 4.15
C LYS A 76 -10.61 -13.80 5.02
N ILE A 77 -9.80 -12.75 4.89
CA ILE A 77 -8.52 -12.64 5.59
C ILE A 77 -8.74 -12.25 7.06
N SER A 78 -8.40 -13.17 7.98
CA SER A 78 -8.46 -12.91 9.43
C SER A 78 -7.09 -12.80 10.10
N ASN A 79 -6.05 -13.51 9.61
CA ASN A 79 -4.77 -13.68 10.32
C ASN A 79 -3.51 -13.54 9.44
N ILE A 80 -3.56 -12.75 8.36
CA ILE A 80 -2.39 -12.49 7.51
C ILE A 80 -1.78 -11.15 7.91
N LYS A 81 -0.44 -11.09 8.02
CA LYS A 81 0.28 -9.84 8.31
C LYS A 81 0.04 -8.83 7.20
N THR A 82 -0.26 -7.59 7.56
CA THR A 82 -0.65 -6.54 6.62
C THR A 82 0.21 -5.31 6.81
N TYR A 83 0.67 -4.73 5.70
CA TYR A 83 1.56 -3.58 5.69
C TYR A 83 1.07 -2.53 4.69
N PHE A 84 1.13 -1.26 5.08
CA PHE A 84 0.76 -0.12 4.25
C PHE A 84 1.97 0.79 4.06
N TRP A 85 2.27 1.12 2.81
CA TRP A 85 3.49 1.81 2.42
C TRP A 85 3.15 3.10 1.68
N THR A 86 3.74 4.20 2.13
CA THR A 86 3.70 5.50 1.46
C THR A 86 5.11 6.09 1.40
N ASP A 87 5.45 6.80 0.33
CA ASP A 87 6.68 7.58 0.20
C ASP A 87 6.52 9.05 0.69
N SER A 88 5.30 9.45 1.05
CA SER A 88 5.01 10.76 1.64
C SER A 88 5.27 10.77 3.13
N SER A 89 6.31 11.50 3.55
CA SER A 89 6.59 11.73 4.97
C SER A 89 5.45 12.50 5.63
N THR A 90 4.78 13.38 4.89
CA THR A 90 3.65 14.17 5.40
C THR A 90 2.46 13.28 5.72
N VAL A 91 2.07 12.39 4.80
CA VAL A 91 0.97 11.43 5.03
C VAL A 91 1.33 10.47 6.16
N PHE A 92 2.57 9.97 6.18
CA PHE A 92 3.04 9.12 7.27
C PHE A 92 2.90 9.82 8.63
N THR A 93 3.41 11.05 8.77
CA THR A 93 3.30 11.87 9.99
C THR A 93 1.83 12.07 10.41
N TRP A 94 0.95 12.37 9.46
CA TRP A 94 -0.48 12.55 9.71
C TRP A 94 -1.16 11.28 10.23
N ILE A 95 -0.80 10.11 9.69
CA ILE A 95 -1.39 8.83 10.09
C ILE A 95 -0.87 8.34 11.44
N ILE A 96 0.38 8.61 11.80
CA ILE A 96 0.95 8.14 13.08
C ILE A 96 0.62 9.08 14.25
N HIS A 97 0.59 10.41 14.03
CA HIS A 97 0.38 11.38 15.12
C HIS A 97 -1.10 11.75 15.32
N ARG A 98 -1.46 12.11 16.55
CA ARG A 98 -2.81 12.58 16.92
C ARG A 98 -2.77 14.07 17.26
N GLU A 99 -2.76 14.91 16.24
CA GLU A 99 -2.78 16.37 16.38
C GLU A 99 -4.07 16.98 15.83
N GLN A 100 -4.24 18.29 16.04
CA GLN A 100 -5.34 19.06 15.47
C GLN A 100 -5.08 19.39 14.00
N TRP A 101 -5.42 18.44 13.13
CA TRP A 101 -5.34 18.64 11.69
C TRP A 101 -6.53 19.42 11.13
N SER A 102 -6.37 19.98 9.92
CA SER A 102 -7.50 20.53 9.17
C SER A 102 -8.62 19.50 9.01
N VAL A 103 -9.88 19.95 8.94
CA VAL A 103 -11.07 19.08 8.84
C VAL A 103 -10.95 18.02 7.74
N PHE A 104 -10.43 18.40 6.57
CA PHE A 104 -10.19 17.44 5.47
C PHE A 104 -9.26 16.30 5.90
N VAL A 105 -8.10 16.66 6.47
CA VAL A 105 -7.06 15.69 6.87
C VAL A 105 -7.57 14.81 8.01
N ALA A 106 -8.18 15.41 9.04
CA ALA A 106 -8.77 14.70 10.16
C ALA A 106 -9.82 13.67 9.72
N ASN A 107 -10.71 14.04 8.79
CA ASN A 107 -11.75 13.14 8.26
C ASN A 107 -11.18 11.95 7.48
N ARG A 108 -10.08 12.13 6.74
CA ARG A 108 -9.41 11.02 6.02
C ARG A 108 -8.62 10.12 6.97
N ILE A 109 -7.90 10.69 7.93
CA ILE A 109 -7.19 9.89 8.95
C ILE A 109 -8.18 9.09 9.80
N SER A 110 -9.30 9.70 10.21
CA SER A 110 -10.34 9.01 10.97
C SER A 110 -10.93 7.84 10.19
N GLU A 111 -11.06 7.97 8.86
CA GLU A 111 -11.49 6.87 8.01
C GLU A 111 -10.46 5.73 7.96
N ILE A 112 -9.20 6.06 7.64
CA ILE A 112 -8.10 5.08 7.56
C ILE A 112 -7.95 4.30 8.87
N ARG A 113 -8.03 5.01 10.01
CA ARG A 113 -7.88 4.42 11.35
C ARG A 113 -9.04 3.54 11.80
N LYS A 114 -10.12 3.41 11.01
CA LYS A 114 -11.19 2.43 11.29
C LYS A 114 -10.78 1.00 10.95
N LEU A 115 -9.88 0.83 9.98
CA LEU A 115 -9.49 -0.47 9.46
C LEU A 115 -8.03 -0.83 9.75
N THR A 116 -7.16 0.18 9.85
CA THR A 116 -5.72 0.03 10.11
C THR A 116 -5.32 0.80 11.36
N THR A 117 -4.22 0.41 11.99
CA THR A 117 -3.62 1.16 13.11
C THR A 117 -2.33 1.86 12.67
N SER A 118 -1.79 2.75 13.51
CA SER A 118 -0.54 3.46 13.21
C SER A 118 0.64 2.51 12.94
N GLU A 119 0.60 1.33 13.54
CA GLU A 119 1.66 0.31 13.46
C GLU A 119 1.65 -0.46 12.13
N ASP A 120 0.55 -0.38 11.37
CA ASP A 120 0.43 -0.99 10.05
C ASP A 120 1.06 -0.14 8.94
N TRP A 121 1.34 1.14 9.21
CA TRP A 121 1.80 2.13 8.23
C TRP A 121 3.29 2.37 8.33
N PHE A 122 3.93 2.49 7.18
CA PHE A 122 5.37 2.64 7.05
C PHE A 122 5.72 3.62 5.94
N HIS A 123 6.81 4.37 6.17
CA HIS A 123 7.38 5.28 5.19
C HIS A 123 8.47 4.58 4.38
N ILE A 124 8.43 4.72 3.05
CA ILE A 124 9.38 4.06 2.12
C ILE A 124 10.81 4.62 2.25
N PHE A 125 10.99 5.77 2.88
CA PHE A 125 12.29 6.45 2.95
C PHE A 125 13.24 5.86 4.01
N GLN A 126 12.82 4.85 4.78
CA GLN A 126 13.74 4.06 5.60
C GLN A 126 14.30 2.88 4.80
N LEU A 127 15.42 3.13 4.10
CA LEU A 127 16.32 2.10 3.58
C LEU A 127 16.59 1.04 4.67
N THR A 128 16.13 -0.20 4.47
CA THR A 128 16.89 -1.39 4.90
C THR A 128 16.33 -2.66 4.24
N ARG A 129 16.91 -2.99 3.08
CA ARG A 129 17.12 -4.33 2.52
C ARG A 129 15.91 -5.19 2.13
N ILE A 130 14.80 -5.22 2.88
CA ILE A 130 13.65 -6.11 2.59
C ILE A 130 12.71 -5.48 1.55
N GLN A 131 12.52 -4.15 1.58
CA GLN A 131 11.68 -3.44 0.61
C GLN A 131 12.30 -3.36 -0.78
N GLN A 132 13.63 -3.21 -0.86
CA GLN A 132 14.34 -3.16 -2.13
C GLN A 132 14.30 -4.54 -2.80
N THR A 133 14.45 -5.61 -2.02
CA THR A 133 14.24 -6.98 -2.50
C THR A 133 12.81 -7.20 -2.95
N PHE A 134 11.78 -6.80 -2.19
CA PHE A 134 10.39 -6.95 -2.63
C PHE A 134 10.05 -6.11 -3.86
N TYR A 135 10.51 -4.85 -3.92
CA TYR A 135 10.30 -3.98 -5.08
C TYR A 135 11.03 -4.52 -6.31
N GLN A 136 12.28 -4.98 -6.14
CA GLN A 136 13.04 -5.61 -7.21
C GLN A 136 12.41 -6.93 -7.65
N GLU A 137 11.92 -7.77 -6.73
CA GLU A 137 11.17 -8.99 -7.02
C GLU A 137 9.91 -8.69 -7.84
N VAL A 138 9.15 -7.65 -7.49
CA VAL A 138 7.96 -7.22 -8.26
C VAL A 138 8.36 -6.71 -9.65
N VAL A 139 9.43 -5.92 -9.76
CA VAL A 139 9.95 -5.42 -11.04
C VAL A 139 10.45 -6.59 -11.91
N ASP A 140 11.19 -7.53 -11.34
CA ASP A 140 11.75 -8.69 -12.04
C ASP A 140 10.65 -9.65 -12.51
N LEU A 141 9.63 -9.91 -11.67
CA LEU A 141 8.46 -10.71 -12.07
C LEU A 141 7.68 -10.09 -13.23
N ASN A 142 7.56 -8.76 -13.27
CA ASN A 142 6.93 -8.06 -14.40
C ASN A 142 7.78 -8.17 -15.67
N ASN A 143 9.11 -8.10 -15.56
CA ASN A 143 10.02 -8.25 -16.70
C ASN A 143 10.04 -9.69 -17.25
N PHE A 144 9.98 -10.71 -16.40
CA PHE A 144 9.90 -12.12 -16.82
C PHE A 144 8.61 -12.47 -17.57
N ARG A 145 7.46 -11.91 -17.18
CA ARG A 145 6.19 -12.11 -17.89
C ARG A 145 6.18 -11.48 -19.28
N ASN A 146 6.94 -10.41 -19.49
CA ASN A 146 7.04 -9.73 -20.79
C ASN A 146 8.07 -10.38 -21.73
N ALA A 147 8.99 -11.19 -21.21
CA ALA A 147 10.04 -11.87 -21.99
C ALA A 147 9.61 -13.25 -22.55
N SER A 148 8.53 -13.85 -22.04
CA SER A 148 8.02 -15.16 -22.46
C SER A 148 6.82 -15.10 -23.44
N GLY A 149 6.45 -13.89 -23.87
CA GLY A 149 5.37 -13.64 -24.83
C GLY A 149 5.83 -13.17 -26.21
N GLY A 150 7.10 -13.42 -26.58
CA GLY A 150 7.68 -13.09 -27.89
C GLY A 150 8.01 -14.33 -28.70
#